data_AF-A0A7W7CW98-F1
#
_entry.id   AF-A0A7W7CW98-F1
#
_cell.length_a   1.000
_cell.length_b   1.000
_cell.length_c   1.000
_cell.angle_alpha   90.00
_cell.angle_beta   90.00
_cell.angle_gamma   90.00
#
_symmetry.space_group_name_H-M   'P 1'
#
loop_
_entity.id
_entity.type
_entity.pdbx_description
1 polymer ?
#
loop_
_entity_poly.entity_id
_entity_poly.type
_entity_poly.pdbx_seq_one_letter_code
_entity_poly.pdbx_strand_id
1 'polypeptide(L)'
;MDFDHALTLIDERSAALRDAVAAAAVSDARVPGCPEWDLRDLVAHLGAVQRFWAAVVKAADPTGRPPQEAVGDQEPRGDLLQWSAESTSMLLEALRSATAETPAWAWWGASSSPLTVGAVARHQVQEAAVHARDAQETIGRPEPLPAPVAVDGVAEFLQVGLGSLGPWPHRPARVAFDAVDGPTSVADLTPAGVQLDPAAAGDPVTTVRGPASDLVLALYGRVPFDDLHVDGDREVLTQLRAWASAF
;
A
#
# COMPACT_ATOMS: atom_id res chain seq x y z
N MET A 1 9.75 -3.16 10.17
CA MET A 1 8.79 -2.57 11.11
C MET A 1 8.28 -3.68 12.03
N ASP A 2 8.22 -3.49 13.35
CA ASP A 2 7.62 -4.50 14.24
C ASP A 2 6.08 -4.35 14.29
N PHE A 3 5.40 -5.36 14.84
CA PHE A 3 3.94 -5.47 14.81
C PHE A 3 3.25 -4.35 15.60
N ASP A 4 3.70 -4.07 16.83
CA ASP A 4 3.09 -3.03 17.67
C ASP A 4 3.25 -1.64 17.04
N HIS A 5 4.41 -1.35 16.46
CA HIS A 5 4.65 -0.11 15.72
C HIS A 5 3.77 -0.01 14.47
N ALA A 6 3.50 -1.12 13.76
CA ALA A 6 2.56 -1.12 12.65
C ALA A 6 1.15 -0.71 13.08
N LEU A 7 0.68 -1.18 14.25
CA LEU A 7 -0.62 -0.79 14.80
C LEU A 7 -0.69 0.71 15.11
N THR A 8 0.37 1.27 15.70
CA THR A 8 0.48 2.72 15.93
C THR A 8 0.40 3.49 14.61
N LEU A 9 1.14 3.05 13.58
CA LEU A 9 1.15 3.73 12.29
C LEU A 9 -0.19 3.63 11.55
N ILE A 10 -0.92 2.52 11.66
CA ILE A 10 -2.30 2.41 11.13
C ILE A 10 -3.19 3.48 11.76
N ASP A 11 -3.14 3.64 13.09
CA ASP A 11 -3.95 4.63 13.80
C ASP A 11 -3.58 6.05 13.39
N GLU A 12 -2.29 6.39 13.47
CA GLU A 12 -1.76 7.71 13.13
C GLU A 12 -2.08 8.12 11.69
N ARG A 13 -1.88 7.21 10.72
CA ARG A 13 -2.14 7.53 9.33
C ARG A 13 -3.62 7.62 9.00
N SER A 14 -4.44 6.76 9.61
CA SER A 14 -5.90 6.87 9.47
C SER A 14 -6.42 8.17 10.09
N ALA A 15 -5.85 8.62 11.21
CA ALA A 15 -6.17 9.91 11.82
C ALA A 15 -5.75 11.08 10.92
N ALA A 16 -4.54 11.06 10.36
CA ALA A 16 -4.05 12.09 9.45
C ALA A 16 -4.92 12.23 8.19
N LEU A 17 -5.46 11.12 7.66
CA LEU A 17 -6.46 11.17 6.59
C LEU A 17 -7.72 11.94 7.03
N ARG A 18 -8.28 11.58 8.19
CA ARG A 18 -9.48 12.25 8.72
C ARG A 18 -9.24 13.73 9.01
N ASP A 19 -8.07 14.09 9.53
CA ASP A 19 -7.69 15.47 9.81
C ASP A 19 -7.60 16.30 8.53
N ALA A 20 -7.00 15.74 7.47
CA ALA A 20 -6.94 16.40 6.17
C ALA A 20 -8.35 16.63 5.59
N VAL A 21 -9.23 15.64 5.69
CA VAL A 21 -10.62 15.75 5.22
C VAL A 21 -11.42 16.75 6.06
N ALA A 22 -11.24 16.77 7.38
CA ALA A 22 -11.89 17.74 8.25
C ALA A 22 -11.43 19.19 7.97
N ALA A 23 -10.19 19.36 7.51
CA ALA A 23 -9.64 20.66 7.11
C ALA A 23 -10.02 21.07 5.68
N ALA A 24 -10.66 20.19 4.90
CA ALA A 24 -11.03 20.49 3.52
C ALA A 24 -12.12 21.56 3.45
N ALA A 25 -11.93 22.56 2.59
CA ALA A 25 -12.92 23.61 2.36
C ALA A 25 -14.14 23.10 1.56
N VAL A 26 -13.94 22.01 0.80
CA VAL A 26 -14.90 21.44 -0.15
C VAL A 26 -14.89 19.93 0.04
N SER A 27 -16.02 19.35 0.43
CA SER A 27 -16.14 17.93 0.76
C SER A 27 -16.13 16.99 -0.45
N ASP A 28 -16.49 17.50 -1.63
CA ASP A 28 -16.52 16.78 -2.92
C ASP A 28 -15.28 17.11 -3.79
N ALA A 29 -14.20 17.60 -3.18
CA ALA A 29 -12.94 17.83 -3.88
C ALA A 29 -12.39 16.51 -4.44
N ARG A 30 -12.01 16.53 -5.72
CA ARG A 30 -11.46 15.36 -6.43
C ARG A 30 -10.06 15.05 -5.95
N VAL A 31 -9.79 13.77 -5.73
CA VAL A 31 -8.51 13.28 -5.22
C VAL A 31 -7.54 13.07 -6.40
N PRO A 32 -6.41 13.80 -6.51
CA PRO A 32 -5.53 13.69 -7.67
C PRO A 32 -4.91 12.29 -7.84
N GLY A 33 -4.53 11.63 -6.74
CA GLY A 33 -4.03 10.25 -6.75
C GLY A 33 -5.08 9.17 -7.07
N CYS A 34 -6.37 9.51 -6.95
CA CYS A 34 -7.52 8.65 -7.25
C CYS A 34 -8.56 9.45 -8.05
N PRO A 35 -8.34 9.75 -9.34
CA PRO A 35 -9.12 10.74 -10.08
C PRO A 35 -10.62 10.46 -10.19
N GLU A 36 -11.03 9.21 -9.97
CA GLU A 36 -12.43 8.75 -9.94
C GLU A 36 -13.12 9.01 -8.59
N TRP A 37 -12.38 9.40 -7.55
CA TRP A 37 -12.88 9.58 -6.18
C TRP A 37 -12.88 11.05 -5.76
N ASP A 38 -13.86 11.40 -4.92
CA ASP A 38 -13.77 12.58 -4.06
C ASP A 38 -13.25 12.23 -2.65
N LEU A 39 -13.12 13.22 -1.77
CA LEU A 39 -12.66 12.99 -0.38
C LEU A 39 -13.60 12.09 0.43
N ARG A 40 -14.92 12.10 0.13
CA ARG A 40 -15.86 11.19 0.77
C ARG A 40 -15.60 9.75 0.34
N ASP A 41 -15.42 9.53 -0.95
CA ASP A 41 -15.10 8.22 -1.52
C ASP A 41 -13.79 7.67 -0.92
N LEU A 42 -12.76 8.51 -0.78
CA LEU A 42 -11.48 8.13 -0.20
C LEU A 42 -11.61 7.66 1.27
N VAL A 43 -12.39 8.39 2.09
CA VAL A 43 -12.65 8.01 3.49
C VAL A 43 -13.48 6.73 3.57
N ALA A 44 -14.50 6.62 2.71
CA ALA A 44 -15.38 5.46 2.63
C ALA A 44 -14.58 4.21 2.24
N HIS A 45 -13.71 4.32 1.23
CA HIS A 45 -12.82 3.25 0.77
C HIS A 45 -11.93 2.73 1.90
N LEU A 46 -11.15 3.62 2.55
CA LEU A 46 -10.24 3.18 3.60
C LEU A 46 -11.00 2.51 4.77
N GLY A 47 -12.14 3.07 5.18
CA GLY A 47 -12.95 2.44 6.23
C GLY A 47 -13.51 1.07 5.83
N ALA A 48 -13.98 0.93 4.58
CA ALA A 48 -14.47 -0.34 4.05
C ALA A 48 -13.37 -1.41 4.00
N VAL A 49 -12.16 -1.03 3.60
CA VAL A 49 -10.96 -1.87 3.60
C VAL A 49 -10.60 -2.30 5.03
N GLN A 50 -10.59 -1.38 5.99
CA GLN A 50 -10.26 -1.68 7.38
C GLN A 50 -11.27 -2.65 8.03
N ARG A 51 -12.57 -2.49 7.73
CA ARG A 51 -13.60 -3.44 8.18
C ARG A 51 -13.44 -4.82 7.56
N PHE A 52 -13.09 -4.89 6.28
CA PHE A 52 -12.78 -6.14 5.60
C PHE A 52 -11.61 -6.86 6.28
N TRP A 53 -10.49 -6.16 6.50
CA TRP A 53 -9.32 -6.76 7.14
C TRP A 53 -9.54 -7.11 8.62
N ALA A 54 -10.40 -6.36 9.34
CA ALA A 54 -10.82 -6.75 10.68
C ALA A 54 -11.52 -8.12 10.69
N ALA A 55 -12.36 -8.40 9.69
CA ALA A 55 -13.01 -9.71 9.53
C ALA A 55 -12.02 -10.81 9.14
N VAL A 56 -11.08 -10.51 8.24
CA VAL A 56 -9.99 -11.45 7.88
C VAL A 56 -9.19 -11.87 9.11
N VAL A 57 -8.75 -10.89 9.93
CA VAL A 57 -7.96 -11.16 11.14
C VAL A 57 -8.76 -11.98 12.15
N LYS A 58 -10.04 -11.66 12.36
CA LYS A 58 -10.93 -12.42 13.26
C LYS A 58 -11.19 -13.85 12.79
N ALA A 59 -11.19 -14.10 11.48
CA ALA A 59 -11.40 -15.44 10.93
C ALA A 59 -10.23 -16.39 11.24
N ALA A 60 -9.01 -15.86 11.38
CA ALA A 60 -7.79 -16.62 11.64
C ALA A 60 -7.58 -17.83 10.70
N ASP A 61 -8.04 -17.69 9.46
CA ASP A 61 -8.04 -18.74 8.44
C ASP A 61 -7.31 -18.22 7.19
N PRO A 62 -6.19 -18.83 6.77
CA PRO A 62 -5.46 -18.42 5.58
C PRO A 62 -6.06 -18.98 4.29
N THR A 63 -6.99 -19.93 4.36
CA THR A 63 -7.44 -20.72 3.22
C THR A 63 -8.62 -20.09 2.47
N GLY A 64 -9.39 -19.23 3.12
CA GLY A 64 -10.62 -18.69 2.57
C GLY A 64 -10.80 -17.20 2.84
N ARG A 65 -11.20 -16.45 1.80
CA ARG A 65 -11.69 -15.09 1.96
C ARG A 65 -12.93 -15.10 2.86
N PRO A 66 -13.03 -14.25 3.89
CA PRO A 66 -14.21 -14.21 4.74
C PRO A 66 -15.46 -13.90 3.90
N PRO A 67 -16.61 -14.51 4.21
CA PRO A 67 -17.87 -14.23 3.53
C PRO A 67 -18.35 -12.81 3.85
N GLN A 68 -19.15 -12.21 2.96
CA GLN A 68 -19.59 -10.82 3.08
C GLN A 68 -20.33 -10.55 4.40
N GLU A 69 -21.09 -11.54 4.89
CA GLU A 69 -21.83 -11.47 6.15
C GLU A 69 -20.91 -11.30 7.37
N ALA A 70 -19.69 -11.82 7.31
CA ALA A 70 -18.70 -11.68 8.37
C ALA A 70 -18.02 -10.30 8.37
N VAL A 71 -17.96 -9.64 7.21
CA VAL A 71 -17.41 -8.28 7.07
C VAL A 71 -18.38 -7.23 7.62
N GLY A 72 -19.68 -7.45 7.39
CA GLY A 72 -20.73 -6.52 7.84
C GLY A 72 -20.88 -5.30 6.92
N ASP A 73 -21.29 -4.17 7.50
CA ASP A 73 -21.54 -2.94 6.76
C ASP A 73 -20.23 -2.27 6.33
N GLN A 74 -20.07 -2.00 5.04
CA GLN A 74 -18.90 -1.34 4.47
C GLN A 74 -19.23 0.03 3.89
N GLU A 75 -20.48 0.49 4.03
CA GLU A 75 -20.88 1.81 3.58
C GLU A 75 -21.02 2.77 4.78
N PRO A 76 -20.56 4.02 4.67
CA PRO A 76 -20.72 5.00 5.73
C PRO A 76 -22.19 5.37 5.92
N ARG A 77 -22.69 5.20 7.15
CA ARG A 77 -24.01 5.68 7.60
C ARG A 77 -23.81 6.72 8.71
N GLY A 78 -24.50 7.85 8.61
CA GLY A 78 -24.37 8.95 9.57
C GLY A 78 -23.12 9.79 9.32
N ASP A 79 -22.40 10.12 10.39
CA ASP A 79 -21.18 10.93 10.32
C ASP A 79 -20.02 10.12 9.71
N LEU A 80 -19.45 10.63 8.62
CA LEU A 80 -18.43 9.94 7.83
C LEU A 80 -17.12 9.76 8.62
N LEU A 81 -16.68 10.80 9.34
CA LEU A 81 -15.40 10.78 10.05
C LEU A 81 -15.49 9.92 11.30
N GLN A 82 -16.63 9.93 11.99
CA GLN A 82 -16.93 9.01 13.07
C GLN A 82 -16.93 7.55 12.57
N TRP A 83 -17.63 7.27 11.46
CA TRP A 83 -17.66 5.94 10.87
C TRP A 83 -16.26 5.44 10.45
N SER A 84 -15.41 6.34 9.95
CA SER A 84 -14.01 6.04 9.64
C SER A 84 -13.20 5.71 10.91
N ALA A 85 -13.34 6.51 11.98
CA ALA A 85 -12.66 6.26 13.24
C ALA A 85 -13.09 4.92 13.88
N GLU A 86 -14.37 4.59 13.80
CA GLU A 86 -14.91 3.28 14.22
C GLU A 86 -14.31 2.15 13.38
N SER A 87 -14.20 2.32 12.07
CA SER A 87 -13.57 1.33 11.17
C SER A 87 -12.10 1.08 11.52
N THR A 88 -11.33 2.14 11.79
CA THR A 88 -9.94 2.01 12.26
C THR A 88 -9.88 1.28 13.61
N SER A 89 -10.78 1.61 14.54
CA SER A 89 -10.85 0.98 15.85
C SER A 89 -11.14 -0.52 15.74
N MET A 90 -12.08 -0.92 14.88
CA MET A 90 -12.41 -2.32 14.62
C MET A 90 -11.21 -3.13 14.09
N LEU A 91 -10.43 -2.56 13.17
CA LEU A 91 -9.21 -3.20 12.67
C LEU A 91 -8.17 -3.34 13.79
N LEU A 92 -7.90 -2.26 14.52
CA LEU A 92 -6.90 -2.28 15.59
C LEU A 92 -7.28 -3.25 16.73
N GLU A 93 -8.56 -3.32 17.09
CA GLU A 93 -9.05 -4.31 18.06
C GLU A 93 -8.83 -5.75 17.57
N ALA A 94 -9.13 -6.03 16.31
CA ALA A 94 -8.89 -7.34 15.71
C ALA A 94 -7.40 -7.69 15.74
N LEU A 95 -6.54 -6.76 15.31
CA LEU A 95 -5.08 -6.94 15.30
C LEU A 95 -4.51 -7.18 16.70
N ARG A 96 -4.96 -6.43 17.71
CA ARG A 96 -4.54 -6.60 19.12
C ARG A 96 -5.01 -7.91 19.75
N SER A 97 -6.05 -8.54 19.18
CA SER A 97 -6.56 -9.83 19.63
C SER A 97 -5.81 -11.04 19.07
N ALA A 98 -4.83 -10.81 18.18
CA ALA A 98 -4.03 -11.83 17.50
C ALA A 98 -2.53 -11.58 17.66
N THR A 99 -1.71 -12.57 17.28
CA THR A 99 -0.25 -12.39 17.16
C THR A 99 0.15 -12.17 15.70
N ALA A 100 1.33 -11.63 15.44
CA ALA A 100 1.83 -11.40 14.07
C ALA A 100 1.91 -12.71 13.24
N GLU A 101 2.08 -13.86 13.89
CA GLU A 101 2.18 -15.19 13.30
C GLU A 101 0.82 -15.86 13.10
N THR A 102 -0.27 -15.26 13.62
CA THR A 102 -1.62 -15.81 13.46
C THR A 102 -1.94 -15.91 11.96
N PRO A 103 -2.38 -17.07 11.46
CA PRO A 103 -2.73 -17.24 10.06
C PRO A 103 -3.87 -16.30 9.64
N ALA A 104 -3.77 -15.71 8.44
CA ALA A 104 -4.80 -14.83 7.90
C ALA A 104 -4.85 -14.94 6.38
N TRP A 105 -6.05 -14.98 5.82
CA TRP A 105 -6.23 -14.97 4.36
C TRP A 105 -5.72 -13.66 3.78
N ALA A 106 -5.13 -13.70 2.59
CA ALA A 106 -4.86 -12.50 1.83
C ALA A 106 -4.90 -12.76 0.32
N TRP A 107 -5.16 -11.71 -0.45
CA TRP A 107 -5.21 -11.79 -1.91
C TRP A 107 -3.82 -12.03 -2.54
N TRP A 108 -2.74 -11.77 -1.80
CA TRP A 108 -1.36 -11.96 -2.25
C TRP A 108 -0.80 -13.37 -2.03
N GLY A 109 -1.65 -14.41 -2.03
CA GLY A 109 -1.22 -15.80 -1.79
C GLY A 109 -0.26 -16.39 -2.83
N ALA A 110 -0.14 -15.75 -4.01
CA ALA A 110 0.85 -16.12 -5.03
C ALA A 110 2.20 -15.40 -4.86
N SER A 111 2.28 -14.39 -3.98
CA SER A 111 3.49 -13.64 -3.71
C SER A 111 4.41 -14.35 -2.70
N SER A 112 5.57 -13.76 -2.41
CA SER A 112 6.44 -14.22 -1.32
C SER A 112 6.06 -13.64 0.05
N SER A 113 5.01 -12.82 0.15
CA SER A 113 4.51 -12.27 1.42
C SER A 113 3.75 -13.34 2.22
N PRO A 114 3.95 -13.43 3.54
CA PRO A 114 3.25 -14.42 4.36
C PRO A 114 1.74 -14.18 4.44
N LEU A 115 0.99 -15.26 4.65
CA LEU A 115 -0.46 -15.25 4.93
C LEU A 115 -0.70 -15.19 6.43
N THR A 116 -0.28 -14.08 7.04
CA THR A 116 -0.38 -13.88 8.49
C THR A 116 -0.91 -12.49 8.84
N VAL A 117 -1.42 -12.36 10.06
CA VAL A 117 -1.90 -11.09 10.62
C VAL A 117 -0.81 -10.01 10.61
N GLY A 118 0.46 -10.35 10.82
CA GLY A 118 1.57 -9.41 10.71
C GLY A 118 1.74 -8.84 9.29
N ALA A 119 1.55 -9.68 8.25
CA ALA A 119 1.57 -9.23 6.86
C ALA A 119 0.39 -8.32 6.54
N VAL A 120 -0.80 -8.65 7.07
CA VAL A 120 -2.00 -7.82 6.95
C VAL A 120 -1.76 -6.45 7.60
N ALA A 121 -1.21 -6.40 8.81
CA ALA A 121 -0.90 -5.13 9.48
C ALA A 121 0.11 -4.29 8.66
N ARG A 122 1.17 -4.93 8.16
CA ARG A 122 2.16 -4.27 7.30
C ARG A 122 1.51 -3.67 6.04
N HIS A 123 0.63 -4.40 5.37
CA HIS A 123 -0.10 -3.92 4.21
C HIS A 123 -1.06 -2.76 4.55
N GLN A 124 -1.76 -2.84 5.69
CA GLN A 124 -2.67 -1.79 6.16
C GLN A 124 -1.96 -0.49 6.56
N VAL A 125 -0.69 -0.55 7.00
CA VAL A 125 0.13 0.65 7.16
C VAL A 125 0.31 1.37 5.83
N GLN A 126 0.63 0.64 4.75
CA GLN A 126 0.88 1.24 3.43
C GLN A 126 -0.40 1.86 2.86
N GLU A 127 -1.52 1.14 2.90
CA GLU A 127 -2.83 1.63 2.45
C GLU A 127 -3.24 2.93 3.18
N ALA A 128 -3.15 2.94 4.52
CA ALA A 128 -3.49 4.12 5.31
C ALA A 128 -2.53 5.29 5.05
N ALA A 129 -1.25 5.03 4.85
CA ALA A 129 -0.24 6.08 4.63
C ALA A 129 -0.39 6.76 3.27
N VAL A 130 -0.55 5.97 2.19
CA VAL A 130 -0.73 6.50 0.83
C VAL A 130 -2.03 7.30 0.75
N HIS A 131 -3.14 6.78 1.29
CA HIS A 131 -4.41 7.51 1.25
C HIS A 131 -4.46 8.72 2.17
N ALA A 132 -3.73 8.73 3.29
CA ALA A 132 -3.55 9.94 4.08
C ALA A 132 -2.81 11.01 3.27
N ARG A 133 -1.78 10.63 2.51
CA ARG A 133 -1.08 11.55 1.60
C ARG A 133 -1.99 12.01 0.46
N ASP A 134 -2.83 11.14 -0.10
CA ASP A 134 -3.84 11.50 -1.13
C ASP A 134 -4.81 12.58 -0.62
N ALA A 135 -5.29 12.45 0.63
CA ALA A 135 -6.14 13.46 1.27
C ALA A 135 -5.40 14.79 1.50
N GLN A 136 -4.16 14.73 1.98
CA GLN A 136 -3.31 15.90 2.20
C GLN A 136 -3.00 16.65 0.90
N GLU A 137 -2.74 15.95 -0.21
CA GLU A 137 -2.55 16.57 -1.52
C GLU A 137 -3.81 17.28 -2.00
N THR A 138 -4.97 16.66 -1.81
CA THR A 138 -6.26 17.23 -2.23
C THR A 138 -6.52 18.60 -1.60
N ILE A 139 -6.04 18.81 -0.37
CA ILE A 139 -6.13 20.11 0.33
C ILE A 139 -4.91 21.01 0.12
N GLY A 140 -3.97 20.63 -0.76
CA GLY A 140 -2.78 21.41 -1.11
C GLY A 140 -1.68 21.43 -0.03
N ARG A 141 -1.66 20.43 0.87
CA ARG A 141 -0.68 20.33 1.97
C ARG A 141 -0.08 18.92 2.07
N PRO A 142 0.41 18.31 0.98
CA PRO A 142 0.97 16.97 1.03
C PRO A 142 2.21 16.94 1.92
N GLU A 143 2.28 15.92 2.79
CA GLU A 143 3.50 15.60 3.54
C GLU A 143 4.16 14.35 2.95
N PRO A 144 5.49 14.22 3.06
CA PRO A 144 6.16 12.95 2.78
C PRO A 144 5.61 11.83 3.66
N LEU A 145 5.67 10.59 3.16
CA LEU A 145 5.39 9.43 3.98
C LEU A 145 6.41 9.36 5.13
N PRO A 146 6.00 8.96 6.35
CA PRO A 146 6.95 8.78 7.45
C PRO A 146 8.08 7.84 7.04
N ALA A 147 9.33 8.19 7.34
CA ALA A 147 10.51 7.43 6.94
C ALA A 147 10.42 5.90 7.17
N PRO A 148 9.99 5.39 8.36
CA PRO A 148 9.87 3.94 8.56
C PRO A 148 8.79 3.29 7.68
N VAL A 149 7.73 4.02 7.34
CA VAL A 149 6.68 3.56 6.41
C VAL A 149 7.21 3.53 4.99
N ALA A 150 7.88 4.60 4.58
CA ALA A 150 8.43 4.76 3.24
C ALA A 150 9.51 3.70 2.92
N VAL A 151 10.46 3.49 3.82
CA VAL A 151 11.52 2.50 3.65
C VAL A 151 10.95 1.08 3.55
N ASP A 152 9.97 0.74 4.39
CA ASP A 152 9.31 -0.57 4.33
C ASP A 152 8.41 -0.72 3.09
N GLY A 153 7.77 0.37 2.67
CA GLY A 153 6.79 0.42 1.59
C GLY A 153 7.36 0.10 0.22
N VAL A 154 8.64 0.41 -0.04
CA VAL A 154 9.30 -0.01 -1.29
C VAL A 154 9.33 -1.53 -1.35
N ALA A 155 9.86 -2.17 -0.31
CA ALA A 155 9.95 -3.63 -0.25
C ALA A 155 8.56 -4.28 -0.22
N GLU A 156 7.61 -3.71 0.52
CA GLU A 156 6.23 -4.21 0.61
C GLU A 156 5.55 -4.17 -0.76
N PHE A 157 5.63 -3.05 -1.50
CA PHE A 157 4.98 -2.94 -2.80
C PHE A 157 5.57 -3.91 -3.83
N LEU A 158 6.90 -4.10 -3.83
CA LEU A 158 7.54 -5.09 -4.70
C LEU A 158 7.10 -6.51 -4.35
N GLN A 159 6.93 -6.80 -3.05
CA GLN A 159 6.55 -8.12 -2.55
C GLN A 159 5.07 -8.42 -2.75
N VAL A 160 4.19 -7.53 -2.32
CA VAL A 160 2.73 -7.73 -2.30
C VAL A 160 2.11 -7.24 -3.60
N GLY A 161 2.40 -6.00 -4.00
CA GLY A 161 1.87 -5.40 -5.23
C GLY A 161 2.36 -6.15 -6.46
N LEU A 162 3.63 -5.98 -6.83
CA LEU A 162 4.19 -6.62 -8.04
C LEU A 162 4.20 -8.15 -7.94
N GLY A 163 4.49 -8.70 -6.76
CA GLY A 163 4.51 -10.15 -6.54
C GLY A 163 3.15 -10.83 -6.72
N SER A 164 2.04 -10.08 -6.76
CA SER A 164 0.71 -10.63 -7.01
C SER A 164 0.25 -10.52 -8.46
N LEU A 165 0.98 -9.80 -9.33
CA LEU A 165 0.57 -9.55 -10.72
C LEU A 165 0.75 -10.75 -11.67
N GLY A 166 1.42 -11.82 -11.21
CA GLY A 166 1.71 -12.99 -12.02
C GLY A 166 2.85 -12.76 -13.01
N PRO A 167 2.84 -13.39 -14.20
CA PRO A 167 3.91 -13.27 -15.21
C PRO A 167 4.15 -11.84 -15.72
N TRP A 168 5.42 -11.45 -15.82
CA TRP A 168 5.82 -10.23 -16.55
C TRP A 168 5.66 -10.44 -18.07
N PRO A 169 4.90 -9.59 -18.79
CA PRO A 169 4.57 -9.82 -20.20
C PRO A 169 5.60 -9.25 -21.19
N HIS A 170 6.69 -8.63 -20.71
CA HIS A 170 7.72 -8.03 -21.57
C HIS A 170 9.05 -8.80 -21.48
N ARG A 171 10.10 -8.27 -22.12
CA ARG A 171 11.46 -8.82 -22.00
C ARG A 171 11.86 -8.84 -20.51
N PRO A 172 12.49 -9.92 -20.02
CA PRO A 172 13.00 -9.94 -18.66
C PRO A 172 13.87 -8.73 -18.36
N ALA A 173 13.65 -8.10 -17.22
CA ALA A 173 14.33 -6.87 -16.83
C ALA A 173 14.65 -6.89 -15.34
N ARG A 174 15.82 -6.36 -15.00
CA ARG A 174 16.22 -6.12 -13.62
C ARG A 174 16.12 -4.63 -13.32
N VAL A 175 15.34 -4.30 -12.30
CA VAL A 175 15.12 -2.92 -11.87
C VAL A 175 15.59 -2.76 -10.42
N ALA A 176 16.36 -1.71 -10.16
CA ALA A 176 16.73 -1.32 -8.81
C ALA A 176 15.97 -0.05 -8.38
N PHE A 177 15.50 -0.07 -7.13
CA PHE A 177 14.90 1.07 -6.44
C PHE A 177 15.85 1.48 -5.32
N ASP A 178 16.58 2.56 -5.54
CA ASP A 178 17.67 3.03 -4.67
C ASP A 178 17.19 4.18 -3.78
N ALA A 179 16.72 3.82 -2.58
CA ALA A 179 16.29 4.79 -1.58
C ALA A 179 17.50 5.49 -0.95
N VAL A 180 17.58 6.82 -1.06
CA VAL A 180 18.73 7.58 -0.50
C VAL A 180 18.78 7.59 1.02
N ASP A 181 17.64 7.34 1.67
CA ASP A 181 17.41 7.28 3.10
C ASP A 181 17.05 5.86 3.57
N GLY A 182 17.30 4.84 2.73
CA GLY A 182 16.95 3.44 2.98
C GLY A 182 17.87 2.45 2.25
N PRO A 183 17.50 1.16 2.21
CA PRO A 183 18.20 0.18 1.41
C PRO A 183 17.80 0.29 -0.07
N THR A 184 18.68 -0.16 -0.96
CA THR A 184 18.33 -0.46 -2.35
C THR A 184 17.53 -1.77 -2.39
N SER A 185 16.39 -1.79 -3.08
CA SER A 185 15.63 -3.01 -3.38
C SER A 185 15.76 -3.36 -4.85
N VAL A 186 15.93 -4.65 -5.17
CA VAL A 186 16.07 -5.12 -6.55
C VAL A 186 14.97 -6.10 -6.90
N ALA A 187 14.34 -5.90 -8.05
CA ALA A 187 13.32 -6.77 -8.61
C ALA A 187 13.76 -7.29 -9.99
N ASP A 188 13.78 -8.61 -10.15
CA ASP A 188 13.85 -9.27 -11.45
C ASP A 188 12.43 -9.53 -11.95
N LEU A 189 12.06 -8.85 -13.02
CA LEU A 189 10.80 -9.01 -13.73
C LEU A 189 10.97 -10.15 -14.74
N THR A 190 10.29 -11.28 -14.52
CA THR A 190 10.49 -12.50 -15.31
C THR A 190 9.17 -13.09 -15.82
N PRO A 191 9.19 -14.00 -16.82
CA PRO A 191 7.99 -14.72 -17.26
C PRO A 191 7.34 -15.59 -16.15
N ALA A 192 8.03 -15.81 -15.03
CA ALA A 192 7.47 -16.47 -13.84
C ALA A 192 6.91 -15.48 -12.81
N GLY A 193 7.03 -14.17 -13.06
CA GLY A 193 6.68 -13.08 -12.16
C GLY A 193 7.89 -12.38 -11.55
N VAL A 194 7.64 -11.58 -10.52
CA VAL A 194 8.69 -10.85 -9.78
C VAL A 194 9.49 -11.78 -8.89
N GLN A 195 10.81 -11.65 -8.95
CA GLN A 195 11.74 -12.24 -8.00
C GLN A 195 12.51 -11.13 -7.27
N LEU A 196 12.48 -11.17 -5.95
CA LEU A 196 13.15 -10.18 -5.09
C LEU A 196 14.48 -10.72 -4.58
N ASP A 197 15.47 -9.83 -4.47
CA ASP A 197 16.83 -10.11 -4.00
C ASP A 197 17.48 -11.41 -4.55
N PRO A 198 17.39 -11.67 -5.87
CA PRO A 198 17.95 -12.87 -6.45
C PRO A 198 19.49 -12.88 -6.35
N ALA A 199 20.05 -13.99 -5.85
CA ALA A 199 21.48 -14.15 -5.70
C ALA A 199 22.21 -14.01 -7.05
N ALA A 200 23.15 -13.06 -7.12
CA ALA A 200 24.11 -12.88 -8.22
C ALA A 200 23.51 -13.02 -9.64
N ALA A 201 22.76 -12.01 -10.08
CA ALA A 201 22.62 -11.74 -11.51
C ALA A 201 23.25 -10.39 -11.87
N GLY A 202 23.32 -10.09 -13.17
CA GLY A 202 24.02 -8.91 -13.70
C GLY A 202 23.46 -7.57 -13.20
N ASP A 203 24.03 -6.47 -13.70
CA ASP A 203 23.63 -5.12 -13.30
C ASP A 203 22.17 -4.82 -13.69
N PRO A 204 21.42 -4.04 -12.88
CA PRO A 204 20.11 -3.55 -13.26
C PRO A 204 20.16 -2.81 -14.59
N VAL A 205 19.21 -3.11 -15.48
CA VAL A 205 19.06 -2.35 -16.74
C VAL A 205 18.47 -0.96 -16.49
N THR A 206 17.81 -0.80 -15.34
CA THR A 206 17.19 0.45 -14.89
C THR A 206 17.38 0.61 -13.38
N THR A 207 17.79 1.80 -12.94
CA THR A 207 17.83 2.17 -11.53
C THR A 207 17.02 3.45 -11.33
N VAL A 208 16.08 3.43 -10.38
CA VAL A 208 15.31 4.60 -9.94
C VAL A 208 15.80 4.99 -8.55
N ARG A 209 16.31 6.21 -8.41
CA ARG A 209 16.85 6.75 -7.16
C ARG A 209 16.04 7.95 -6.69
N GLY A 210 15.78 8.00 -5.39
CA GLY A 210 15.09 9.10 -4.73
C GLY A 210 14.90 8.85 -3.24
N PRO A 211 14.25 9.79 -2.51
CA PRO A 211 13.73 9.51 -1.17
C PRO A 211 12.80 8.30 -1.19
N ALA A 212 12.83 7.47 -0.15
CA ALA A 212 11.96 6.30 -0.06
C ALA A 212 10.48 6.66 -0.22
N SER A 213 10.06 7.82 0.31
CA SER A 213 8.68 8.32 0.18
C SER A 213 8.30 8.48 -1.29
N ASP A 214 9.15 9.11 -2.08
CA ASP A 214 8.85 9.39 -3.49
C ASP A 214 8.94 8.12 -4.33
N LEU A 215 9.81 7.16 -3.98
CA LEU A 215 9.85 5.84 -4.61
C LEU A 215 8.55 5.07 -4.37
N VAL A 216 8.03 5.05 -3.15
CA VAL A 216 6.72 4.43 -2.83
C VAL A 216 5.61 5.13 -3.58
N LEU A 217 5.54 6.47 -3.51
CA LEU A 217 4.50 7.23 -4.22
C LEU A 217 4.59 7.05 -5.74
N ALA A 218 5.79 6.88 -6.29
CA ALA A 218 5.96 6.53 -7.69
C ALA A 218 5.47 5.11 -7.96
N LEU A 219 5.78 4.11 -7.13
CA LEU A 219 5.25 2.76 -7.30
C LEU A 219 3.70 2.74 -7.31
N TYR A 220 3.06 3.47 -6.37
CA TYR A 220 1.61 3.65 -6.31
C TYR A 220 1.03 4.59 -7.38
N GLY A 221 1.84 5.20 -8.24
CA GLY A 221 1.35 6.04 -9.34
C GLY A 221 0.93 7.46 -8.98
N ARG A 222 1.30 7.93 -7.78
CA ARG A 222 1.07 9.32 -7.32
C ARG A 222 2.15 10.27 -7.82
N VAL A 223 3.36 9.75 -8.06
CA VAL A 223 4.49 10.50 -8.60
C VAL A 223 4.94 9.86 -9.93
N PRO A 224 5.11 10.63 -11.01
CA PRO A 224 5.74 10.13 -12.23
C PRO A 224 7.18 9.66 -11.95
N PHE A 225 7.59 8.52 -12.51
CA PHE A 225 8.99 8.09 -12.41
C PHE A 225 9.97 9.11 -13.01
N ASP A 226 9.52 9.92 -13.97
CA ASP A 226 10.34 10.98 -14.59
C ASP A 226 10.68 12.14 -13.65
N ASP A 227 9.95 12.28 -12.53
CA ASP A 227 10.28 13.26 -11.49
C ASP A 227 11.39 12.75 -10.54
N LEU A 228 11.81 11.48 -10.69
CA LEU A 228 12.90 10.85 -9.96
C LEU A 228 14.17 10.73 -10.80
N HIS A 229 15.29 10.45 -10.14
CA HIS A 229 16.53 10.18 -10.85
C HIS A 229 16.49 8.76 -11.43
N VAL A 230 16.45 8.66 -12.76
CA VAL A 230 16.42 7.38 -13.46
C VAL A 230 17.65 7.23 -14.33
N ASP A 231 18.43 6.18 -14.04
CA ASP A 231 19.55 5.71 -14.85
C ASP A 231 19.14 4.44 -15.62
N GLY A 232 19.57 4.34 -16.88
CA GLY A 232 19.31 3.16 -17.72
C GLY A 232 18.02 3.23 -18.55
N ASP A 233 17.37 2.08 -18.76
CA ASP A 233 16.25 1.93 -19.69
C ASP A 233 14.91 2.42 -19.11
N ARG A 234 14.40 3.55 -19.62
CA ARG A 234 13.12 4.13 -19.18
C ARG A 234 11.90 3.40 -19.71
N GLU A 235 12.03 2.65 -20.80
CA GLU A 235 10.92 1.89 -21.37
C GLU A 235 10.42 0.83 -20.37
N VAL A 236 11.33 0.24 -19.59
CA VAL A 236 10.99 -0.72 -18.52
C VAL A 236 10.06 -0.10 -17.47
N LEU A 237 10.22 1.18 -17.13
CA LEU A 237 9.35 1.86 -16.15
C LEU A 237 7.96 2.16 -16.72
N THR A 238 7.89 2.48 -18.02
CA THR A 238 6.61 2.64 -18.73
C THR A 238 5.83 1.32 -18.75
N GLN A 239 6.52 0.23 -19.06
CA GLN A 239 5.96 -1.13 -19.03
C GLN A 239 5.54 -1.53 -17.60
N LEU A 240 6.37 -1.19 -16.60
CA LEU A 240 6.08 -1.49 -15.19
C LEU A 240 4.80 -0.77 -14.74
N ARG A 241 4.64 0.51 -15.09
CA ARG A 241 3.42 1.27 -14.80
C ARG A 241 2.19 0.62 -15.43
N ALA A 242 2.26 0.30 -16.73
CA ALA A 242 1.14 -0.29 -17.45
C ALA A 242 0.74 -1.65 -16.86
N TRP A 243 1.73 -2.46 -16.48
CA TRP A 243 1.51 -3.76 -15.86
C TRP A 243 0.89 -3.63 -14.46
N ALA A 244 1.37 -2.70 -13.63
CA ALA A 244 0.84 -2.48 -12.28
C ALA A 244 -0.55 -1.83 -12.27
N SER A 245 -0.92 -1.07 -13.32
CA SER A 245 -2.26 -0.48 -13.45
C SER A 245 -3.35 -1.45 -13.90
N ALA A 246 -2.98 -2.68 -14.28
CA ALA A 246 -3.93 -3.70 -14.74
C ALA A 246 -4.59 -4.48 -13.58
N PHE A 247 -4.32 -4.10 -12.33
CA PHE A 247 -4.79 -4.74 -11.11
C PHE A 247 -5.72 -3.83 -10.31
#